data_AF-A0A4Y9PKC7-F1
#
_entry.id   AF-A0A4Y9PKC7-F1
#
_cell.length_a   1.000
_cell.length_b   1.000
_cell.length_c   1.000
_cell.angle_alpha   90.00
_cell.angle_beta   90.00
_cell.angle_gamma   90.00
#
_symmetry.space_group_name_H-M   'P 1'
#
loop_
_entity.id
_entity.type
_entity.pdbx_description
1 polymer ?
#
loop_
_entity_poly.entity_id
_entity_poly.type
_entity_poly.pdbx_seq_one_letter_code
_entity_poly.pdbx_strand_id
1 'polypeptide(L)'
;MAFSFVRPESEAWLAHVGSADADPYDATRAVTALRADYERWSRWGMGVLAYALTVVGVFMTLVMTDALLAWTGPVSAVDMIVIMISVGMSGAGAWLLIRLWRTGRQLAAAAAWWIGLPFRGGAAAPSARGWVQARLVNLEPPLFVRLITAALAFLLAVFGTALLFRGILEGEDIALAIAAGLVGLISLVAGCVQAGGVMRIVQGFATADPVWRRVAG
;
A
#
# COMPACT_ATOMS: atom_id res chain seq x y z
N MET A 1 15.51 -10.53 14.45
CA MET A 1 14.63 -11.42 13.66
C MET A 1 14.57 -10.91 12.24
N ALA A 2 14.73 -11.78 11.24
CA ALA A 2 14.62 -11.39 9.82
C ALA A 2 13.18 -11.01 9.47
N PHE A 3 13.00 -10.02 8.59
CA PHE A 3 11.68 -9.62 8.10
C PHE A 3 11.10 -10.70 7.17
N SER A 4 9.87 -11.15 7.43
CA SER A 4 9.13 -12.04 6.52
C SER A 4 7.97 -11.29 5.85
N PHE A 5 7.76 -11.50 4.54
CA PHE A 5 6.64 -10.86 3.83
C PHE A 5 5.27 -11.39 4.25
N VAL A 6 5.21 -12.64 4.66
CA VAL A 6 4.04 -13.30 5.26
C VAL A 6 4.55 -14.12 6.44
N ARG A 7 3.78 -14.18 7.53
CA ARG A 7 4.11 -15.07 8.67
C ARG A 7 3.65 -16.50 8.38
N PRO A 8 4.37 -17.53 8.86
CA PRO A 8 3.96 -18.93 8.70
C PRO A 8 2.54 -19.20 9.24
N GLU A 9 2.17 -18.55 10.34
CA GLU A 9 0.82 -18.63 10.92
C GLU A 9 -0.26 -18.15 9.93
N SER A 10 0.03 -17.10 9.16
CA SER A 10 -0.88 -16.55 8.16
C SER A 10 -0.92 -17.40 6.89
N GLU A 11 0.18 -18.05 6.51
CA GLU A 11 0.23 -18.93 5.33
C GLU A 11 -0.75 -20.10 5.44
N ALA A 12 -0.85 -20.71 6.63
CA ALA A 12 -1.82 -21.78 6.89
C ALA A 12 -3.26 -21.30 6.61
N TRP A 13 -3.64 -20.11 7.09
CA TRP A 13 -4.99 -19.57 6.88
C TRP A 13 -5.24 -19.08 5.46
N LEU A 14 -4.19 -18.64 4.75
CA LEU A 14 -4.28 -18.25 3.33
C LEU A 14 -4.62 -19.46 2.44
N ALA A 15 -4.05 -20.63 2.74
CA ALA A 15 -4.28 -21.85 1.96
C ALA A 15 -5.74 -22.35 2.05
N HIS A 16 -6.43 -22.06 3.15
CA HIS A 16 -7.80 -22.54 3.41
C HIS A 16 -8.89 -21.57 2.91
N VAL A 17 -8.53 -20.41 2.35
CA VAL A 17 -9.50 -19.45 1.81
C VAL A 17 -10.25 -20.08 0.63
N GLY A 18 -11.58 -20.16 0.75
CA GLY A 18 -12.43 -20.76 -0.30
C GLY A 18 -12.41 -22.28 -0.33
N SER A 19 -11.75 -22.94 0.62
CA SER A 19 -11.80 -24.41 0.77
C SER A 19 -13.13 -24.87 1.34
N ALA A 20 -13.53 -26.10 1.01
CA ALA A 20 -14.72 -26.75 1.58
C ALA A 20 -14.54 -27.08 3.08
N ASP A 21 -13.29 -27.22 3.53
CA ASP A 21 -12.92 -27.53 4.92
C ASP A 21 -12.90 -26.29 5.83
N ALA A 22 -13.22 -25.11 5.31
CA ALA A 22 -13.21 -23.88 6.09
C ALA A 22 -14.41 -23.79 7.03
N ASP A 23 -14.14 -23.92 8.33
CA ASP A 23 -15.16 -23.85 9.38
C ASP A 23 -15.41 -22.41 9.87
N PRO A 24 -16.67 -21.92 9.94
CA PRO A 24 -17.03 -20.68 10.63
C PRO A 24 -16.46 -20.53 12.05
N TYR A 25 -16.25 -21.62 12.81
CA TYR A 25 -15.66 -21.57 14.15
C TYR A 25 -14.19 -21.12 14.15
N ASP A 26 -13.48 -21.32 13.03
CA ASP A 26 -12.09 -20.89 12.88
C ASP A 26 -11.93 -19.43 12.46
N ALA A 27 -13.02 -18.79 12.01
CA ALA A 27 -13.00 -17.44 11.48
C ALA A 27 -12.33 -16.44 12.43
N THR A 28 -12.63 -16.48 13.73
CA THR A 28 -12.02 -15.56 14.70
C THR A 28 -10.50 -15.75 14.81
N ARG A 29 -10.02 -17.00 14.81
CA ARG A 29 -8.59 -17.32 14.87
C ARG A 29 -7.88 -16.89 13.59
N ALA A 30 -8.45 -17.23 12.44
CA ALA A 30 -7.93 -16.86 11.12
C ALA A 30 -7.84 -15.34 10.95
N VAL A 31 -8.91 -14.61 11.29
CA VAL A 31 -8.94 -13.14 11.21
C VAL A 31 -7.89 -12.52 12.13
N THR A 32 -7.75 -13.01 13.36
CA THR A 32 -6.77 -12.48 14.31
C THR A 32 -5.34 -12.63 13.78
N ALA A 33 -4.99 -13.81 13.26
CA ALA A 33 -3.67 -14.07 12.67
C ALA A 33 -3.41 -13.22 11.41
N LEU A 34 -4.36 -13.17 10.48
CA LEU A 34 -4.22 -12.43 9.22
C LEU A 34 -4.16 -10.92 9.43
N ARG A 35 -4.97 -10.38 10.35
CA ARG A 35 -4.95 -8.95 10.71
C ARG A 35 -3.66 -8.59 11.43
N ALA A 36 -3.20 -9.40 12.38
CA ALA A 36 -1.94 -9.15 13.08
C ALA A 36 -0.74 -9.08 12.12
N ASP A 37 -0.72 -9.89 11.06
CA ASP A 37 0.34 -9.84 10.05
C ASP A 37 0.20 -8.64 9.09
N TYR A 38 -1.04 -8.34 8.66
CA TYR A 38 -1.31 -7.18 7.81
C TYR A 38 -1.01 -5.85 8.52
N GLU A 39 -1.42 -5.72 9.79
CA GLU A 39 -1.35 -4.49 10.58
C GLU A 39 0.01 -4.28 11.27
N ARG A 40 0.94 -5.20 11.05
CA ARG A 40 2.27 -5.16 11.65
C ARG A 40 3.02 -3.86 11.32
N TRP A 41 3.45 -3.14 12.36
CA TRP A 41 4.23 -1.89 12.22
C TRP A 41 5.51 -2.04 11.39
N SER A 42 6.20 -3.18 11.49
CA SER A 42 7.41 -3.42 10.68
C SER A 42 7.10 -3.47 9.18
N ARG A 43 5.91 -3.93 8.79
CA ARG A 43 5.46 -3.96 7.40
C ARG A 43 5.17 -2.55 6.89
N TRP A 44 4.50 -1.73 7.72
CA TRP A 44 4.28 -0.32 7.41
C TRP A 44 5.60 0.44 7.30
N GLY A 45 6.49 0.31 8.28
CA GLY A 45 7.80 0.97 8.28
C GLY A 45 8.66 0.57 7.08
N MET A 46 8.64 -0.71 6.68
CA MET A 46 9.31 -1.14 5.45
C MET A 46 8.68 -0.55 4.19
N GLY A 47 7.34 -0.37 4.17
CA GLY A 47 6.66 0.34 3.10
C GLY A 47 7.09 1.80 2.99
N VAL A 48 7.21 2.51 4.13
CA VAL A 48 7.70 3.90 4.18
C VAL A 48 9.15 3.98 3.69
N LEU A 49 10.02 3.08 4.15
CA LEU A 49 11.41 3.02 3.72
C LEU A 49 11.53 2.75 2.20
N ALA A 50 10.81 1.75 1.70
CA ALA A 50 10.80 1.40 0.28
C ALA A 50 10.28 2.56 -0.59
N TYR A 51 9.26 3.27 -0.11
CA TYR A 51 8.75 4.48 -0.75
C TYR A 51 9.82 5.58 -0.81
N ALA A 52 10.45 5.90 0.32
CA ALA A 52 11.51 6.91 0.38
C ALA A 52 12.68 6.58 -0.55
N LEU A 53 13.15 5.33 -0.53
CA LEU A 53 14.21 4.85 -1.43
C LEU A 53 13.82 5.00 -2.91
N THR A 54 12.55 4.69 -3.25
CA THR A 54 12.06 4.83 -4.61
C THR A 54 12.04 6.28 -5.06
N VAL A 55 11.42 7.16 -4.25
CA VAL A 55 11.28 8.59 -4.57
C VAL A 55 12.64 9.26 -4.67
N VAL A 56 13.52 9.07 -3.69
CA VAL A 56 14.87 9.65 -3.70
C VAL A 56 15.68 9.11 -4.86
N GLY A 57 15.64 7.79 -5.11
CA GLY A 57 16.37 7.18 -6.22
C GLY A 57 15.91 7.71 -7.59
N VAL A 58 14.59 7.82 -7.82
CA VAL A 58 14.05 8.37 -9.08
C VAL A 58 14.43 9.84 -9.23
N PHE A 59 14.27 10.63 -8.18
CA PHE A 59 14.56 12.06 -8.21
C PHE A 59 16.05 12.33 -8.49
N MET A 60 16.94 11.66 -7.74
CA MET A 60 18.38 11.79 -7.93
C MET A 60 18.84 11.31 -9.31
N THR A 61 18.27 10.20 -9.80
CA THR A 61 18.60 9.70 -11.15
C THR A 61 18.28 10.74 -12.21
N LEU A 62 17.09 11.34 -12.17
CA LEU A 62 16.67 12.30 -13.19
C LEU A 62 17.44 13.62 -13.12
N VAL A 63 17.60 14.18 -11.92
CA VAL A 63 18.32 15.45 -11.74
C VAL A 63 19.80 15.32 -12.11
N MET A 64 20.46 14.23 -11.72
CA MET A 64 21.87 14.00 -12.07
C MET A 64 22.04 13.72 -13.55
N THR A 65 21.13 12.96 -14.17
CA THR A 65 21.19 12.69 -15.62
C THR A 65 21.03 13.98 -16.41
N ASP A 66 20.08 14.84 -16.03
CA ASP A 66 19.88 16.12 -16.68
C ASP A 66 21.10 17.05 -16.52
N ALA A 67 21.63 17.17 -15.30
CA ALA A 67 22.83 17.94 -15.04
C ALA A 67 24.04 17.47 -15.87
N LEU A 68 24.20 16.15 -16.05
CA LEU A 68 25.26 15.58 -16.87
C LEU A 68 25.07 15.81 -18.37
N LEU A 69 23.83 15.84 -18.85
CA LEU A 69 23.52 16.14 -20.25
C LEU A 69 23.75 17.62 -20.58
N ALA A 70 23.51 18.51 -19.62
CA ALA A 70 23.80 19.94 -19.74
C ALA A 70 25.31 20.27 -19.56
N TRP A 71 26.10 19.34 -19.01
CA TRP A 71 27.51 19.55 -18.70
C TRP A 71 28.39 19.42 -19.95
N THR A 72 29.21 20.44 -20.22
CA THR A 72 30.12 20.48 -21.38
C THR A 72 31.54 20.00 -21.06
N GLY A 73 31.83 19.65 -19.80
CA GLY A 73 33.13 19.18 -19.34
C GLY A 73 33.25 17.64 -19.36
N PRO A 74 34.41 17.10 -18.94
CA PRO A 74 34.56 15.66 -18.78
C PRO A 74 33.65 15.15 -17.66
N VAL A 75 33.02 14.00 -17.91
CA VAL A 75 32.19 13.30 -16.93
C VAL A 75 33.08 12.61 -15.90
N SER A 76 32.81 12.84 -14.61
CA SER A 76 33.53 12.16 -13.53
C SER A 76 33.00 10.73 -13.35
N ALA A 77 33.90 9.80 -13.01
CA ALA A 77 33.50 8.45 -12.60
C ALA A 77 32.58 8.46 -11.37
N VAL A 78 32.71 9.48 -10.51
CA VAL A 78 31.86 9.67 -9.31
C VAL A 78 30.40 9.90 -9.71
N ASP A 79 30.14 10.72 -10.72
CA ASP A 79 28.77 11.05 -11.15
C ASP A 79 28.05 9.81 -11.69
N MET A 80 28.78 8.99 -12.46
CA MET A 80 28.29 7.71 -12.97
C MET A 80 27.97 6.73 -11.83
N ILE A 81 28.81 6.65 -10.80
CA ILE A 81 28.57 5.81 -9.63
C ILE A 81 27.30 6.28 -8.88
N VAL A 82 27.13 7.59 -8.70
CA VAL A 82 25.95 8.15 -8.02
C VAL A 82 24.66 7.85 -8.78
N ILE A 83 24.65 7.97 -10.11
CA ILE A 83 23.49 7.57 -10.92
C ILE A 83 23.21 6.07 -10.75
N MET A 84 24.23 5.23 -10.86
CA MET A 84 24.05 3.77 -10.75
C MET A 84 23.49 3.36 -9.38
N ILE A 85 23.95 3.99 -8.30
CA ILE A 85 23.40 3.78 -6.95
C ILE A 85 21.94 4.24 -6.88
N SER A 86 21.62 5.40 -7.46
CA SER A 86 20.26 5.96 -7.46
C SER A 86 19.27 5.07 -8.24
N VAL A 87 19.71 4.52 -9.37
CA VAL A 87 18.96 3.52 -10.15
C VAL A 87 18.78 2.23 -9.34
N GLY A 88 19.82 1.75 -8.67
CA GLY A 88 19.74 0.58 -7.78
C GLY A 88 18.75 0.78 -6.63
N MET A 89 18.80 1.94 -5.96
CA MET A 89 17.89 2.30 -4.87
C MET A 89 16.45 2.38 -5.34
N SER A 90 16.20 3.03 -6.48
CA SER A 90 14.85 3.13 -7.04
C SER A 90 14.27 1.77 -7.46
N GLY A 91 15.07 0.94 -8.11
CA GLY A 91 14.68 -0.42 -8.49
C GLY A 91 14.39 -1.31 -7.27
N ALA A 92 15.27 -1.28 -6.26
CA ALA A 92 15.08 -2.06 -5.03
C ALA A 92 13.85 -1.59 -4.24
N GLY A 93 13.65 -0.27 -4.12
CA GLY A 93 12.48 0.31 -3.48
C GLY A 93 11.18 -0.08 -4.20
N ALA A 94 11.13 0.06 -5.53
CA ALA A 94 9.96 -0.30 -6.33
C ALA A 94 9.64 -1.78 -6.22
N TRP A 95 10.65 -2.65 -6.29
CA TRP A 95 10.48 -4.09 -6.10
C TRP A 95 9.89 -4.44 -4.72
N LEU A 96 10.40 -3.82 -3.65
CA LEU A 96 9.88 -3.99 -2.30
C LEU A 96 8.42 -3.53 -2.20
N LEU A 97 8.08 -2.38 -2.77
CA LEU A 97 6.70 -1.87 -2.79
C LEU A 97 5.75 -2.84 -3.49
N ILE A 98 6.14 -3.38 -4.66
CA ILE A 98 5.33 -4.35 -5.42
C ILE A 98 5.13 -5.63 -4.60
N ARG A 99 6.18 -6.13 -3.95
CA ARG A 99 6.10 -7.32 -3.09
C ARG A 99 5.19 -7.10 -1.89
N LEU A 100 5.31 -5.96 -1.22
CA LEU A 100 4.46 -5.57 -0.09
C LEU A 100 3.00 -5.36 -0.51
N TRP A 101 2.77 -4.82 -1.70
CA TRP A 101 1.42 -4.67 -2.24
C TRP A 101 0.76 -6.03 -2.47
N ARG A 102 1.43 -6.95 -3.20
CA ARG A 102 0.88 -8.27 -3.54
C ARG A 102 0.51 -9.06 -2.29
N THR A 103 1.46 -9.18 -1.37
CA THR A 103 1.26 -9.93 -0.13
C THR A 103 0.27 -9.25 0.81
N GLY A 104 0.24 -7.91 0.85
CA GLY A 104 -0.72 -7.16 1.68
C GLY A 104 -2.15 -7.28 1.15
N ARG A 105 -2.31 -7.26 -0.18
CA ARG A 105 -3.60 -7.47 -0.84
C ARG A 105 -4.15 -8.88 -0.58
N GLN A 106 -3.29 -9.90 -0.62
CA GLN A 106 -3.68 -11.27 -0.30
C GLN A 106 -4.15 -11.40 1.15
N LEU A 107 -3.37 -10.89 2.12
CA LEU A 107 -3.75 -10.89 3.54
C LEU A 107 -5.07 -10.16 3.79
N ALA A 108 -5.25 -8.96 3.22
CA ALA A 108 -6.46 -8.18 3.41
C ALA A 108 -7.69 -8.84 2.77
N ALA A 109 -7.55 -9.44 1.57
CA ALA A 109 -8.63 -10.16 0.92
C ALA A 109 -9.02 -11.43 1.69
N ALA A 110 -8.03 -12.17 2.19
CA ALA A 110 -8.25 -13.36 3.01
C ALA A 110 -8.92 -13.00 4.34
N ALA A 111 -8.44 -11.97 5.03
CA ALA A 111 -9.06 -11.49 6.26
C ALA A 111 -10.52 -11.08 6.01
N ALA A 112 -10.80 -10.31 4.96
CA ALA A 112 -12.17 -9.95 4.58
C ALA A 112 -13.05 -11.18 4.28
N TRP A 113 -12.48 -12.19 3.63
CA TRP A 113 -13.19 -13.43 3.36
C TRP A 113 -13.54 -14.18 4.64
N TRP A 114 -12.58 -14.35 5.57
CA TRP A 114 -12.79 -15.02 6.85
C TRP A 114 -13.76 -14.25 7.77
N ILE A 115 -13.71 -12.91 7.78
CA ILE A 115 -14.67 -12.08 8.53
C ILE A 115 -16.11 -12.36 8.06
N GLY A 116 -16.32 -12.48 6.74
CA GLY A 116 -17.64 -12.70 6.18
C GLY A 116 -18.13 -14.14 6.21
N LEU A 117 -17.29 -15.13 6.54
CA LEU A 117 -17.62 -16.55 6.46
C LEU A 117 -18.82 -16.93 7.36
N PRO A 118 -18.89 -16.53 8.65
CA PRO A 118 -20.02 -16.90 9.51
C PRO A 118 -21.36 -16.32 9.04
N PHE A 119 -21.34 -15.13 8.41
CA PHE A 119 -22.55 -14.45 7.93
C PHE A 119 -23.04 -15.00 6.59
N ARG A 120 -22.12 -15.44 5.72
CA ARG A 120 -22.44 -16.11 4.46
C ARG A 120 -22.92 -17.54 4.67
N GLY A 121 -22.33 -18.26 5.62
CA GLY A 121 -22.72 -19.63 5.99
C GLY A 121 -23.97 -19.72 6.88
N GLY A 122 -24.57 -18.58 7.27
CA GLY A 122 -25.76 -18.55 8.15
C GLY A 122 -25.49 -18.89 9.61
N ALA A 123 -24.22 -19.12 10.00
CA ALA A 123 -23.81 -19.42 11.37
C ALA A 123 -23.95 -18.21 12.32
N ALA A 124 -23.96 -16.98 11.79
CA ALA A 124 -24.18 -15.76 12.56
C ALA A 124 -25.15 -14.79 11.87
N ALA A 125 -26.00 -14.13 12.66
CA ALA A 125 -26.89 -13.08 12.17
C ALA A 125 -26.20 -11.70 12.20
N PRO A 126 -26.38 -10.85 11.18
CA PRO A 126 -25.95 -9.45 11.20
C PRO A 126 -26.56 -8.71 12.39
N SER A 127 -25.81 -7.78 12.99
CA SER A 127 -26.25 -7.07 14.20
C SER A 127 -25.84 -5.60 14.19
N ALA A 128 -26.49 -4.78 15.01
CA ALA A 128 -26.13 -3.37 15.19
C ALA A 128 -24.67 -3.19 15.65
N ARG A 129 -24.12 -4.17 16.38
CA ARG A 129 -22.69 -4.19 16.75
C ARG A 129 -21.78 -4.26 15.52
N GLY A 130 -22.18 -5.02 14.49
CA GLY A 130 -21.46 -5.08 13.20
C GLY A 130 -21.43 -3.74 12.47
N TRP A 131 -22.54 -2.99 12.51
CA TRP A 131 -22.64 -1.63 11.95
C TRP A 131 -21.67 -0.64 12.61
N VAL A 132 -21.54 -0.70 13.94
CA VAL A 132 -20.60 0.14 14.70
C VAL A 132 -19.16 -0.27 14.38
N GLN A 133 -18.87 -1.58 14.40
CA GLN A 133 -17.52 -2.11 14.18
C GLN A 133 -16.99 -1.76 12.78
N ALA A 134 -17.83 -1.83 11.74
CA ALA A 134 -17.45 -1.46 10.38
C ALA A 134 -17.03 0.02 10.25
N ARG A 135 -17.51 0.91 11.12
CA ARG A 135 -17.12 2.34 11.14
C ARG A 135 -15.92 2.61 12.04
N LEU A 136 -15.83 1.93 13.17
CA LEU A 136 -14.74 2.12 14.14
C LEU A 136 -13.43 1.46 13.72
N VAL A 137 -13.46 0.48 12.81
CA VAL A 137 -12.23 -0.21 12.34
C VAL A 137 -11.21 0.76 11.75
N ASN A 138 -11.66 1.86 11.14
CA ASN A 138 -10.78 2.90 10.58
C ASN A 138 -10.02 3.70 11.65
N LEU A 139 -10.49 3.68 12.90
CA LEU A 139 -9.86 4.35 14.03
C LEU A 139 -8.85 3.45 14.75
N GLU A 140 -8.74 2.18 14.36
CA GLU A 140 -7.70 1.31 14.91
C GLU A 140 -6.31 1.86 14.51
N PRO A 141 -5.36 2.00 15.44
CA PRO A 141 -4.12 2.75 15.19
C PRO A 141 -3.35 2.33 13.93
N PRO A 142 -3.17 1.02 13.62
CA PRO A 142 -2.44 0.61 12.42
C PRO A 142 -3.16 0.96 11.11
N LEU A 143 -4.49 0.91 11.09
CA LEU A 143 -5.30 1.27 9.91
C LEU A 143 -5.38 2.78 9.76
N PHE A 144 -5.52 3.50 10.87
CA PHE A 144 -5.54 4.96 10.89
C PHE A 144 -4.24 5.55 10.33
N VAL A 145 -3.07 5.04 10.75
CA VAL A 145 -1.79 5.51 10.20
C VAL A 145 -1.66 5.21 8.70
N ARG A 146 -2.18 4.07 8.22
CA ARG A 146 -2.24 3.77 6.78
C ARG A 146 -3.13 4.73 6.01
N LEU A 147 -4.24 5.17 6.59
CA LEU A 147 -5.11 6.19 5.98
C LEU A 147 -4.44 7.56 5.96
N ILE A 148 -3.74 7.96 7.03
CA ILE A 148 -2.95 9.19 7.06
C ILE A 148 -1.86 9.14 6.00
N THR A 149 -1.09 8.05 5.94
CA THR A 149 -0.01 7.93 4.94
C THR A 149 -0.54 7.85 3.51
N ALA A 150 -1.71 7.27 3.28
CA ALA A 150 -2.39 7.32 1.99
C ALA A 150 -2.83 8.76 1.62
N ALA A 151 -3.39 9.51 2.59
CA ALA A 151 -3.79 10.91 2.39
C ALA A 151 -2.58 11.80 2.07
N LEU A 152 -1.47 11.64 2.80
CA LEU A 152 -0.22 12.33 2.53
C LEU A 152 0.33 11.98 1.14
N ALA A 153 0.24 10.71 0.72
CA ALA A 153 0.64 10.30 -0.61
C ALA A 153 -0.26 10.91 -1.70
N PHE A 154 -1.56 11.07 -1.47
CA PHE A 154 -2.44 11.79 -2.39
C PHE A 154 -2.10 13.28 -2.48
N LEU A 155 -1.75 13.93 -1.37
CA LEU A 155 -1.27 15.31 -1.41
C LEU A 155 0.02 15.45 -2.23
N LEU A 156 0.97 14.53 -2.04
CA LEU A 156 2.19 14.49 -2.87
C LEU A 156 1.90 14.21 -4.34
N ALA A 157 0.89 13.38 -4.64
CA ALA A 157 0.44 13.14 -6.00
C ALA A 157 -0.08 14.42 -6.68
N VAL A 158 -0.93 15.18 -5.97
CA VAL A 158 -1.45 16.47 -6.46
C VAL A 158 -0.31 17.46 -6.65
N PHE A 159 0.60 17.58 -5.68
CA PHE A 159 1.74 18.50 -5.76
C PHE A 159 2.68 18.16 -6.93
N GLY A 160 3.06 16.89 -7.08
CA GLY A 160 3.93 16.44 -8.18
C GLY A 160 3.28 16.64 -9.55
N THR A 161 1.97 16.39 -9.66
CA THR A 161 1.20 16.64 -10.88
C THR A 161 1.15 18.14 -11.19
N ALA A 162 0.91 19.00 -10.20
CA ALA A 162 0.89 20.45 -10.38
C ALA A 162 2.25 20.98 -10.86
N LEU A 163 3.36 20.50 -10.28
CA LEU A 163 4.70 20.87 -10.73
C LEU A 163 5.03 20.40 -12.15
N LEU A 164 4.58 19.20 -12.52
CA LEU A 164 4.72 18.71 -13.89
C LEU A 164 4.02 19.64 -14.88
N PHE A 165 2.74 19.98 -14.63
CA PHE A 165 2.00 20.89 -15.51
C PHE A 165 2.62 22.28 -15.54
N ARG A 166 3.06 22.80 -14.40
CA ARG A 166 3.74 24.10 -14.32
C ARG A 166 4.99 24.12 -15.20
N GLY A 167 5.88 23.13 -15.07
CA GLY A 167 7.11 23.07 -15.87
C GLY A 167 6.85 22.88 -17.37
N ILE A 168 5.79 22.15 -17.75
CA ILE A 168 5.38 22.03 -19.16
C ILE A 168 4.88 23.36 -19.72
N LEU A 169 4.10 24.12 -18.94
CA LEU A 169 3.49 25.38 -19.39
C LEU A 169 4.49 26.55 -19.40
N GLU A 170 5.37 26.62 -18.41
CA GLU A 170 6.36 27.70 -18.26
C GLU A 170 7.62 27.43 -19.08
N GLY A 171 7.87 26.18 -19.51
CA GLY A 171 9.02 25.82 -20.32
C GLY A 171 10.36 25.81 -19.57
N GLU A 172 10.34 26.00 -18.26
CA GLU A 172 11.52 25.97 -17.39
C GLU A 172 11.75 24.57 -16.81
N ASP A 173 13.00 24.09 -16.87
CA ASP A 173 13.50 22.82 -16.28
C ASP A 173 12.56 21.62 -16.43
N ILE A 174 12.36 21.19 -17.67
CA ILE A 174 11.52 20.02 -18.04
C ILE A 174 11.92 18.76 -17.26
N ALA A 175 13.21 18.55 -16.98
CA ALA A 175 13.68 17.40 -16.21
C ALA A 175 13.16 17.40 -14.76
N LEU A 176 13.17 18.55 -14.09
CA LEU A 176 12.61 18.69 -12.74
C LEU A 176 11.09 18.48 -12.76
N ALA A 177 10.42 18.99 -13.79
CA ALA A 177 8.98 18.80 -13.98
C ALA A 177 8.63 17.31 -14.15
N ILE A 178 9.38 16.57 -14.99
CA ILE A 178 9.24 15.12 -15.18
C ILE A 178 9.52 14.37 -13.86
N ALA A 179 10.57 14.74 -13.13
CA ALA A 179 10.91 14.11 -11.86
C ALA A 179 9.78 14.30 -10.83
N ALA A 180 9.25 15.51 -10.70
CA ALA A 180 8.11 15.80 -9.84
C ALA A 180 6.86 15.03 -10.27
N GLY A 181 6.61 14.92 -11.57
CA GLY A 181 5.52 14.14 -12.14
C GLY A 181 5.60 12.64 -11.81
N LEU A 182 6.79 12.03 -11.94
CA LEU A 182 7.00 10.63 -11.58
C LEU A 182 6.84 10.38 -10.08
N VAL A 183 7.38 11.27 -9.23
CA VAL A 183 7.15 11.20 -7.78
C VAL A 183 5.66 11.31 -7.49
N GLY A 184 4.93 12.20 -8.16
CA GLY A 184 3.49 12.33 -8.05
C GLY A 184 2.75 11.03 -8.43
N LEU A 185 3.14 10.40 -9.53
CA LEU A 185 2.57 9.12 -9.97
C LEU A 185 2.85 7.99 -8.98
N ILE A 186 4.09 7.88 -8.47
CA ILE A 186 4.47 6.88 -7.45
C ILE A 186 3.64 7.10 -6.18
N SER A 187 3.47 8.35 -5.76
CA SER A 187 2.65 8.73 -4.60
C SER A 187 1.19 8.36 -4.80
N LEU A 188 0.63 8.61 -6.00
CA LEU A 188 -0.74 8.25 -6.34
C LEU A 188 -0.97 6.74 -6.22
N VAL A 189 -0.08 5.95 -6.84
CA VAL A 189 -0.16 4.49 -6.80
C VAL A 189 -0.01 3.98 -5.36
N ALA A 190 0.93 4.50 -4.60
CA ALA A 190 1.13 4.14 -3.20
C ALA A 190 -0.11 4.45 -2.33
N GLY A 191 -0.70 5.64 -2.50
CA GLY A 191 -1.93 6.04 -1.82
C GLY A 191 -3.11 5.12 -2.15
N CYS A 192 -3.34 4.84 -3.44
CA CYS A 192 -4.38 3.91 -3.91
C CYS A 192 -4.20 2.51 -3.32
N VAL A 193 -2.96 2.01 -3.28
CA VAL A 193 -2.63 0.70 -2.72
C VAL A 193 -2.93 0.62 -1.23
N GLN A 194 -2.52 1.63 -0.45
CA GLN A 194 -2.75 1.65 0.99
C GLN A 194 -4.23 1.78 1.33
N ALA A 195 -4.93 2.74 0.70
CA ALA A 195 -6.36 2.92 0.87
C ALA A 195 -7.15 1.67 0.45
N GLY A 196 -6.81 1.07 -0.70
CA GLY A 196 -7.46 -0.13 -1.19
C GLY A 196 -7.30 -1.35 -0.26
N GLY A 197 -6.18 -1.46 0.46
CA GLY A 197 -6.00 -2.49 1.48
C GLY A 197 -6.93 -2.30 2.68
N VAL A 198 -7.07 -1.07 3.17
CA VAL A 198 -8.00 -0.73 4.28
C VAL A 198 -9.45 -0.97 3.87
N MET A 199 -9.84 -0.54 2.66
CA MET A 199 -11.21 -0.71 2.17
C MET A 199 -11.63 -2.17 2.04
N ARG A 200 -10.70 -3.09 1.72
CA ARG A 200 -11.01 -4.54 1.72
C ARG A 200 -11.37 -5.06 3.11
N ILE A 201 -10.64 -4.65 4.14
CA ILE A 201 -10.93 -5.03 5.52
C ILE A 201 -12.30 -4.47 5.96
N VAL A 202 -12.55 -3.18 5.66
CA VAL A 202 -13.84 -2.53 5.93
C VAL A 202 -15.00 -3.27 5.24
N GLN A 203 -14.83 -3.65 3.96
CA GLN A 203 -15.82 -4.44 3.21
C GLN A 203 -16.08 -5.81 3.86
N GLY A 204 -15.05 -6.45 4.42
CA GLY A 204 -15.21 -7.67 5.22
C GLY A 204 -16.16 -7.44 6.39
N PHE A 205 -15.91 -6.41 7.20
CA PHE A 205 -16.79 -6.07 8.34
C PHE A 205 -18.18 -5.61 7.93
N ALA A 206 -18.32 -4.97 6.76
CA ALA A 206 -19.62 -4.56 6.23
C ALA A 206 -20.57 -5.75 5.97
N THR A 207 -20.06 -6.97 5.81
CA THR A 207 -20.91 -8.18 5.71
C THR A 207 -21.72 -8.46 6.98
N ALA A 208 -21.28 -7.96 8.13
CA ALA A 208 -21.98 -8.04 9.41
C ALA A 208 -22.98 -6.88 9.61
N ASP A 209 -23.03 -5.92 8.69
CA ASP A 209 -23.91 -4.74 8.78
C ASP A 209 -25.34 -5.08 8.31
N PRO A 210 -26.35 -4.98 9.19
CA PRO A 210 -27.75 -5.25 8.83
C PRO A 210 -28.33 -4.24 7.81
N VAL A 211 -27.78 -3.02 7.73
CA VAL A 211 -28.19 -2.02 6.74
C VAL A 211 -27.63 -2.38 5.37
N TRP A 212 -26.37 -2.83 5.31
CA TRP A 212 -25.73 -3.24 4.07
C TRP A 212 -26.46 -4.39 3.39
N ARG A 213 -26.95 -5.38 4.15
CA ARG A 213 -27.79 -6.46 3.61
C ARG A 213 -29.08 -5.98 2.95
N ARG A 214 -29.70 -4.90 3.47
CA ARG A 214 -30.94 -4.35 2.88
C ARG A 214 -30.68 -3.58 1.58
N VAL A 215 -29.50 -3.01 1.42
CA VAL A 215 -29.11 -2.23 0.24
C VAL A 215 -28.51 -3.13 -0.85
N ALA A 216 -27.79 -4.19 -0.46
CA ALA A 216 -27.10 -5.09 -1.38
C ALA A 216 -28.02 -6.11 -2.09
N GLY A 217 -29.22 -6.37 -1.56
CA GLY A 217 -30.17 -7.34 -2.11
C GLY A 217 -29.85 -8.77 -1.73
#